data_AF-A0A6A3KT93-F1
#
_entry.id   AF-A0A6A3KT93-F1
#
_cell.length_a   1.000
_cell.length_b   1.000
_cell.length_c   1.000
_cell.angle_alpha   90.00
_cell.angle_beta   90.00
_cell.angle_gamma   90.00
#
_symmetry.space_group_name_H-M   'P 1'
#
loop_
_entity.id
_entity.type
_entity.pdbx_description
1 polymer ?
#
loop_
_entity_poly.entity_id
_entity_poly.type
_entity_poly.pdbx_seq_one_letter_code
_entity_poly.pdbx_strand_id
1 'polypeptide(L)' 'PTSNECERFFSAAKLVLSDVRKSLSPAKLEMLMCLQYNRELWYVNTVEQVRARIGSN' A
#
# COMPACT_ATOMS: atom_id res chain seq x y z
N PRO A 1 -18.38 -17.77 -11.03
CA PRO A 1 -18.08 -17.02 -9.79
C PRO A 1 -17.48 -15.65 -10.16
N THR A 2 -18.37 -14.67 -10.28
CA THR A 2 -18.16 -13.42 -11.02
C THR A 2 -17.17 -12.48 -10.32
N SER A 3 -16.25 -11.96 -11.14
CA SER A 3 -15.13 -11.05 -10.87
C SER A 3 -15.56 -9.65 -10.40
N ASN A 4 -16.44 -9.55 -9.39
CA ASN A 4 -16.92 -8.26 -8.89
C ASN A 4 -15.86 -7.51 -8.05
N GLU A 5 -14.99 -8.25 -7.35
CA GLU A 5 -13.96 -7.62 -6.50
C GLU A 5 -12.92 -6.84 -7.33
N CYS A 6 -12.49 -7.38 -8.48
CA CYS A 6 -11.59 -6.68 -9.38
C CYS A 6 -12.25 -5.42 -9.97
N GLU A 7 -13.50 -5.51 -10.42
CA GLU A 7 -14.21 -4.35 -10.99
C GLU A 7 -14.44 -3.25 -9.95
N ARG A 8 -14.78 -3.61 -8.71
CA ARG A 8 -14.89 -2.66 -7.59
C ARG A 8 -13.56 -1.98 -7.29
N PHE A 9 -12.48 -2.76 -7.28
CA PHE A 9 -11.13 -2.23 -7.05
C PHE A 9 -10.72 -1.21 -8.13
N PHE A 10 -10.83 -1.58 -9.42
CA PHE A 10 -10.43 -0.70 -10.51
C PHE A 10 -11.36 0.51 -10.67
N SER A 11 -12.64 0.39 -10.31
CA SER A 11 -13.57 1.52 -10.25
C SER A 11 -13.17 2.53 -9.18
N ALA A 12 -12.78 2.06 -7.99
CA ALA A 12 -12.28 2.92 -6.91
C ALA A 12 -10.93 3.57 -7.29
N ALA A 13 -10.02 2.82 -7.90
CA ALA A 13 -8.75 3.35 -8.39
C ALA A 13 -8.97 4.45 -9.44
N LYS A 14 -9.90 4.23 -10.38
CA LYS A 14 -10.27 5.24 -11.39
C LYS A 14 -10.76 6.53 -10.74
N LEU A 15 -11.67 6.45 -9.76
CA LEU A 15 -12.18 7.62 -9.03
C LEU A 15 -11.05 8.42 -8.35
N VAL A 16 -10.12 7.74 -7.69
CA VAL A 16 -8.97 8.36 -7.01
C VAL A 16 -8.01 9.05 -8.00
N LEU A 17 -7.79 8.41 -9.15
CA LEU A 17 -6.91 8.93 -10.20
C LEU A 17 -7.53 10.12 -10.96
N SER A 18 -8.85 10.11 -11.20
CA SER A 18 -9.50 11.09 -12.08
C SER A 18 -10.27 12.20 -11.38
N ASP A 19 -10.94 11.94 -10.24
CA ASP A 19 -12.09 12.76 -9.82
C ASP A 19 -11.86 13.54 -8.50
N VAL A 20 -10.92 13.12 -7.64
CA VAL A 20 -10.72 13.77 -6.33
C VAL A 20 -9.81 15.00 -6.44
N ARG A 21 -10.29 16.09 -7.06
CA ARG A 21 -9.82 17.53 -7.10
C ARG A 21 -8.32 17.90 -7.06
N LYS A 22 -7.39 16.96 -7.02
CA LYS A 22 -5.93 17.07 -7.11
C LYS A 22 -5.42 15.70 -7.58
N SER A 23 -5.60 15.40 -8.88
CA SER A 23 -5.31 14.09 -9.49
C SER A 23 -4.05 13.46 -8.88
N LEU A 24 -4.22 12.32 -8.23
CA LEU A 24 -3.09 11.55 -7.75
C LEU A 24 -2.41 10.96 -8.98
N SER A 25 -1.14 11.27 -9.22
CA SER A 25 -0.43 10.66 -10.35
C SER A 25 -0.30 9.15 -10.14
N PRO A 26 -0.32 8.33 -11.20
CA PRO A 26 -0.19 6.87 -11.07
C PRO A 26 1.01 6.45 -10.20
N ALA A 27 2.17 7.09 -10.38
CA ALA A 27 3.35 6.84 -9.56
C ALA A 27 3.15 7.13 -8.05
N LYS A 28 2.34 8.15 -7.70
CA LYS A 28 2.01 8.43 -6.30
C LYS A 28 1.04 7.41 -5.73
N LEU A 29 0.08 6.96 -6.54
CA LEU A 29 -0.82 5.87 -6.14
C LEU A 29 -0.05 4.58 -5.87
N GLU A 30 0.85 4.19 -6.77
CA GLU A 30 1.72 3.03 -6.60
C GLU A 30 2.52 3.13 -5.29
N MET A 31 3.15 4.29 -5.04
CA MET A 31 3.90 4.53 -3.81
C MET A 31 3.03 4.40 -2.55
N LEU A 32 1.83 4.98 -2.55
CA LEU A 32 0.90 4.86 -1.41
C LEU A 32 0.45 3.41 -1.21
N MET A 33 0.18 2.67 -2.29
CA MET A 33 -0.20 1.26 -2.21
C MET A 33 0.94 0.40 -1.65
N CYS A 34 2.18 0.63 -2.09
CA CYS A 34 3.36 -0.04 -1.54
C CYS A 34 3.53 0.24 -0.03
N LEU A 35 3.37 1.50 0.39
CA LEU A 35 3.47 1.87 1.80
C LEU A 35 2.34 1.21 2.63
N GLN A 36 1.11 1.24 2.12
CA GLN A 36 -0.06 0.69 2.80
C GLN A 36 0.01 -0.83 2.91
N TYR A 37 0.42 -1.53 1.84
CA TYR A 37 0.55 -2.99 1.82
C TYR A 37 1.63 -3.45 2.79
N ASN A 38 2.76 -2.74 2.85
CA ASN A 38 3.88 -3.06 3.73
C ASN A 38 3.76 -2.40 5.12
N ARG A 39 2.58 -1.92 5.52
CA ARG A 39 2.40 -1.15 6.77
C ARG A 39 2.99 -1.83 8.00
N GLU A 40 2.91 -3.16 8.06
CA GLU A 40 3.44 -3.96 9.16
C GLU A 40 4.97 -3.99 9.25
N LEU A 41 5.67 -3.64 8.17
CA LEU A 41 7.13 -3.57 8.15
C LEU A 41 7.65 -2.22 8.65
N TRP A 42 6.80 -1.19 8.73
CA TRP A 42 7.22 0.17 9.08
C TRP A 42 7.00 0.56 10.54
N TYR A 43 6.79 -0.41 11.45
CA TYR A 43 6.70 -0.11 12.88
C TYR A 43 8.02 0.47 13.43
N VAL A 44 7.90 1.39 14.39
CA VAL A 44 9.05 2.07 15.04
C VAL A 44 10.04 1.05 15.64
N ASN A 45 9.54 -0.10 16.08
CA ASN A 45 10.34 -1.17 16.66
C ASN A 45 10.80 -2.24 15.64
N THR A 46 10.45 -2.15 14.35
CA THR A 46 10.83 -3.18 13.36
C THR A 46 12.35 -3.34 13.30
N VAL A 47 13.11 -2.25 13.31
CA VAL A 47 14.58 -2.29 13.26
C VAL A 47 15.16 -3.02 14.48
N GLU A 48 14.63 -2.73 15.67
CA GLU A 48 15.05 -3.39 16.92
C GLU A 48 14.69 -4.87 16.94
N GLN A 49 13.50 -5.25 16.45
CA GLN A 49 13.09 -6.65 16.33
C GLN A 49 13.99 -7.42 15.35
N VAL A 50 14.30 -6.84 14.19
CA VAL A 50 15.20 -7.45 13.20
C VAL A 50 16.61 -7.59 13.76
N ARG A 51 17.13 -6.55 14.43
CA ARG A 51 18.45 -6.58 15.07
C ARG A 51 18.53 -7.65 16.15
N ALA A 52 17.51 -7.76 17.01
CA ALA A 52 17.43 -8.79 18.04
C ALA A 52 17.42 -10.20 17.43
N ARG A 53 16.68 -10.42 16.34
CA ARG A 53 16.66 -11.71 15.62
C ARG A 53 18.01 -12.07 15.01
N ILE A 54 18.70 -11.10 14.39
CA ILE A 54 20.00 -11.35 13.75
C ILE A 54 21.10 -11.59 14.77
N GLY A 55 21.14 -10.83 15.87
CA GLY A 55 22.15 -10.99 16.92
C GLY A 55 21.94 -12.19 17.84
N SER A 56 20.83 -12.94 17.68
CA SER A 56 20.55 -14.17 18.42
C SER A 56 20.98 -15.45 17.66
N ASN A 57 21.53 -15.31 16.45
CA ASN A 57 22.16 -16.37 15.66
C ASN A 57 23.68 -16.32 15.78
#